data_AF-D1YV49-F1
#
_entry.id   AF-D1YV49-F1
#
_cell.length_a   1.000
_cell.length_b   1.000
_cell.length_c   1.000
_cell.angle_alpha   90.00
_cell.angle_beta   90.00
_cell.angle_gamma   90.00
#
_symmetry.space_group_name_H-M   'P 1'
#
loop_
_entity.id
_entity.type
_entity.pdbx_description
1 polymer ?
#
loop_
_entity_poly.entity_id
_entity_poly.type
_entity_poly.pdbx_seq_one_letter_code
_entity_poly.pdbx_strand_id
1 'polypeptide(L)'
;MGVLDMLMGKRKESGPADIAGLFDQSIKDVEDPRTIGESPALNKAIMEYQSPENVDKGQIFTFDSEIKRAPDFYLPYYWAATYHFDKGNFDEAKKILLEGIKNCRIKSVLCRRLGEFCLQNGDVDGALYWFFTTVMADTSSIDYHAYLYLAYIFEVYGMKKAESWSLRRARGISYKILMQAAEYSAKKKEKIKGFAGAHKSEAIAKKLDDFYRYAKPALKAL
;
A
#
# COMPACT_ATOMS: atom_id res chain seq x y z
N MET A 1 34.86 -4.59 -27.46
CA MET A 1 34.00 -5.50 -26.67
C MET A 1 34.40 -6.91 -27.01
N GLY A 2 34.99 -7.64 -26.07
CA GLY A 2 35.56 -8.97 -26.31
C GLY A 2 34.58 -10.09 -25.95
N VAL A 3 34.68 -11.20 -26.67
CA VAL A 3 33.86 -12.43 -26.49
C VAL A 3 33.91 -12.98 -25.04
N LEU A 4 34.95 -12.63 -24.27
CA LEU A 4 35.11 -12.95 -22.85
C LEU A 4 34.10 -12.23 -21.92
N ASP A 5 33.60 -11.04 -22.29
CA ASP A 5 32.58 -10.33 -21.48
C ASP A 5 31.20 -11.00 -21.57
N MET A 6 30.89 -11.66 -22.70
CA MET A 6 29.65 -12.42 -22.87
C MET A 6 29.64 -13.74 -22.09
N LEU A 7 30.80 -14.38 -21.93
CA LEU A 7 30.93 -15.67 -21.23
C LEU A 7 30.95 -15.52 -19.70
N MET A 8 31.35 -14.36 -19.17
CA MET A 8 31.49 -14.15 -17.73
C MET A 8 30.22 -13.71 -17.00
N GLY A 9 29.06 -13.67 -17.66
CA GLY A 9 27.79 -13.37 -16.98
C GLY A 9 27.84 -12.07 -16.16
N LYS A 10 28.73 -11.13 -16.53
CA LYS A 10 28.80 -9.80 -15.93
C LYS A 10 27.57 -9.06 -16.41
N ARG A 11 26.43 -9.30 -15.75
CA ARG A 11 25.36 -8.31 -15.67
C ARG A 11 26.08 -7.02 -15.34
N LYS A 12 25.97 -6.00 -16.22
CA LYS A 12 26.34 -4.62 -15.90
C LYS A 12 25.97 -4.41 -14.44
N GLU A 13 26.95 -4.15 -13.59
CA GLU A 13 26.67 -3.72 -12.23
C GLU A 13 25.74 -2.52 -12.37
N SER A 14 24.48 -2.75 -12.03
CA SER A 14 23.44 -1.75 -12.12
C SER A 14 23.90 -0.61 -11.23
N GLY A 15 23.99 0.60 -11.78
CA GLY A 15 24.30 1.81 -11.03
C GLY A 15 23.37 2.01 -9.83
N PRO A 16 23.61 3.04 -9.00
CA PRO A 16 22.77 3.33 -7.85
C PRO A 16 21.29 3.37 -8.25
N ALA A 17 20.42 2.82 -7.41
CA ALA A 17 18.98 2.85 -7.65
C ALA A 17 18.52 4.31 -7.77
N ASP A 18 17.82 4.63 -8.86
CA ASP A 18 17.24 5.95 -9.04
C ASP A 18 15.90 6.02 -8.30
N ILE A 19 15.90 6.70 -7.16
CA ILE A 19 14.73 6.83 -6.29
C ILE A 19 13.98 8.14 -6.49
N ALA A 20 14.45 9.01 -7.39
CA ALA A 20 13.83 10.31 -7.61
C ALA A 20 12.39 10.13 -8.09
N GLY A 21 11.44 10.67 -7.34
CA GLY A 21 10.02 10.57 -7.65
C GLY A 21 9.40 9.17 -7.51
N LEU A 22 10.12 8.17 -6.98
CA LEU A 22 9.53 6.83 -6.75
C LEU A 22 8.54 6.84 -5.58
N PHE A 23 8.80 7.64 -4.55
CA PHE A 23 7.96 7.75 -3.36
C PHE A 23 8.24 9.07 -2.63
N ASP A 24 7.35 9.45 -1.71
CA ASP A 24 7.57 10.60 -0.84
C ASP A 24 8.41 10.21 0.39
N GLN A 25 9.61 10.77 0.49
CA GLN A 25 10.51 10.52 1.63
C GLN A 25 10.11 11.28 2.90
N SER A 26 9.32 12.35 2.77
CA SER A 26 8.87 13.18 3.90
C SER A 26 7.73 12.54 4.69
N ILE A 27 7.01 11.59 4.09
CA ILE A 27 5.92 10.87 4.75
C ILE A 27 6.50 9.80 5.66
N LYS A 28 6.22 9.95 6.96
CA LYS A 28 6.57 8.98 8.00
C LYS A 28 5.43 8.81 8.98
N ASP A 29 5.23 7.56 9.40
CA ASP A 29 4.39 7.25 10.53
C ASP A 29 5.03 7.75 11.82
N VAL A 30 4.16 8.11 12.74
CA VAL A 30 4.47 8.35 14.15
C VAL A 30 3.57 7.42 14.94
N GLU A 31 4.12 6.77 15.96
CA GLU A 31 3.35 5.86 16.81
C GLU A 31 2.07 6.52 17.31
N ASP A 32 0.96 5.81 17.21
CA ASP A 32 -0.35 6.23 17.64
C ASP A 32 -0.88 5.18 18.63
N PRO A 33 -1.05 5.53 19.92
CA PRO A 33 -1.51 4.56 20.92
C PRO A 33 -2.98 4.19 20.74
N ARG A 34 -3.70 4.93 19.89
CA ARG A 34 -5.13 4.79 19.71
C ARG A 34 -5.47 3.53 18.94
N THR A 35 -6.53 2.86 19.40
CA THR A 35 -7.06 1.65 18.76
C THR A 35 -8.47 1.88 18.24
N ILE A 36 -8.98 0.95 17.43
CA ILE A 36 -10.39 1.00 16.96
C ILE A 36 -11.40 1.01 18.12
N GLY A 37 -11.01 0.53 19.31
CA GLY A 37 -11.87 0.51 20.49
C GLY A 37 -12.08 1.86 21.16
N GLU A 38 -11.35 2.92 20.76
CA GLU A 38 -11.45 4.22 21.40
C GLU A 38 -12.74 4.99 21.11
N SER A 39 -13.35 4.75 19.95
CA SER A 39 -14.68 5.28 19.64
C SER A 39 -15.64 4.11 19.36
N PRO A 40 -16.55 3.79 20.31
CA PRO A 40 -17.59 2.81 20.08
C PRO A 40 -18.47 3.17 18.87
N ALA A 41 -18.70 4.45 18.63
CA ALA A 41 -19.47 4.94 17.49
C ALA A 41 -18.75 4.66 16.16
N LEU A 42 -17.45 4.95 16.09
CA LEU A 42 -16.62 4.63 14.92
C LEU A 42 -16.58 3.13 14.67
N ASN A 43 -16.33 2.33 15.72
CA ASN A 43 -16.27 0.88 15.60
C ASN A 43 -17.60 0.31 15.08
N LYS A 44 -18.73 0.75 15.66
CA LYS A 44 -20.07 0.37 15.19
C LYS A 44 -20.29 0.74 13.73
N ALA A 45 -19.95 1.97 13.33
CA ALA A 45 -20.07 2.41 11.95
C ALA A 45 -19.21 1.59 10.98
N ILE A 46 -17.99 1.22 11.36
CA ILE A 46 -17.14 0.33 10.56
C ILE A 46 -17.79 -1.05 10.41
N MET A 47 -18.24 -1.65 11.51
CA MET A 47 -18.89 -2.97 11.49
C MET A 47 -20.15 -2.97 10.62
N GLU A 48 -21.00 -1.96 10.76
CA GLU A 48 -22.18 -1.80 9.92
C GLU A 48 -21.81 -1.61 8.45
N TYR A 49 -20.81 -0.77 8.14
CA TYR A 49 -20.35 -0.53 6.78
C TYR A 49 -19.83 -1.81 6.09
N GLN A 50 -19.13 -2.65 6.86
CA GLN A 50 -18.60 -3.92 6.38
C GLN A 50 -19.64 -5.03 6.31
N SER A 51 -20.79 -4.87 6.97
CA SER A 51 -21.84 -5.88 6.97
C SER A 51 -22.38 -6.11 5.55
N PRO A 52 -22.48 -7.37 5.10
CA PRO A 52 -23.08 -7.68 3.80
C PRO A 52 -24.58 -7.33 3.75
N GLU A 53 -25.23 -7.18 4.91
CA GLU A 53 -26.65 -6.80 5.02
C GLU A 53 -26.87 -5.29 4.91
N ASN A 54 -25.81 -4.48 4.93
CA ASN A 54 -25.92 -3.03 4.82
C ASN A 54 -26.09 -2.61 3.35
N VAL A 55 -27.35 -2.54 2.92
CA VAL A 55 -27.72 -2.18 1.55
C VAL A 55 -27.38 -0.72 1.22
N ASP A 56 -27.50 0.19 2.20
CA ASP A 56 -27.47 1.63 1.92
C ASP A 56 -26.11 2.29 2.14
N LYS A 57 -25.21 1.66 2.94
CA LYS A 57 -23.92 2.22 3.38
C LYS A 57 -24.10 3.69 3.77
N GLY A 58 -24.70 3.97 4.93
CA GLY A 58 -25.07 5.31 5.41
C GLY A 58 -24.09 5.95 6.41
N GLN A 59 -22.93 5.32 6.66
CA GLN A 59 -22.06 5.64 7.80
C GLN A 59 -21.16 6.88 7.62
N ILE A 60 -21.25 7.60 6.50
CA ILE A 60 -20.37 8.75 6.19
C ILE A 60 -20.43 9.84 7.25
N PHE A 61 -21.62 10.17 7.77
CA PHE A 61 -21.77 11.20 8.80
C PHE A 61 -21.00 10.86 10.08
N THR A 62 -20.92 9.57 10.43
CA THR A 62 -20.11 9.12 11.57
C THR A 62 -18.64 9.27 11.27
N PHE A 63 -18.18 8.91 10.07
CA PHE A 63 -16.77 9.07 9.70
C PHE A 63 -16.36 10.56 9.70
N ASP A 64 -17.17 11.46 9.15
CA ASP A 64 -16.91 12.90 9.14
C ASP A 64 -16.89 13.51 10.55
N SER A 65 -17.81 13.07 11.42
CA SER A 65 -17.83 13.46 12.83
C SER A 65 -16.55 13.02 13.54
N GLU A 66 -16.08 11.80 13.26
CA GLU A 66 -14.88 11.25 13.87
C GLU A 66 -13.60 11.91 13.34
N ILE A 67 -13.56 12.31 12.06
CA ILE A 67 -12.49 13.17 11.52
C ILE A 67 -12.41 14.49 12.30
N LYS A 68 -13.55 15.14 12.55
CA LYS A 68 -13.57 16.41 13.31
C LYS A 68 -13.15 16.22 14.78
N ARG A 69 -13.53 15.09 15.39
CA ARG A 69 -13.22 14.76 16.79
C ARG A 69 -11.74 14.43 16.98
N ALA A 70 -11.14 13.71 16.05
CA ALA A 70 -9.77 13.23 16.12
C ALA A 70 -9.07 13.37 14.74
N PRO A 71 -8.73 14.61 14.33
CA PRO A 71 -8.23 14.89 12.97
C PRO A 71 -6.86 14.27 12.68
N ASP A 72 -6.12 13.87 13.70
CA ASP A 72 -4.83 13.19 13.59
C ASP A 72 -4.94 11.65 13.66
N PHE A 73 -6.16 11.10 13.78
CA PHE A 73 -6.42 9.67 13.76
C PHE A 73 -6.78 9.20 12.35
N TYR A 74 -6.05 8.20 11.84
CA TYR A 74 -6.15 7.80 10.43
C TYR A 74 -7.45 7.05 10.08
N LEU A 75 -8.02 6.33 11.03
CA LEU A 75 -9.05 5.32 10.76
C LEU A 75 -10.34 5.94 10.18
N PRO A 76 -10.86 7.08 10.68
CA PRO A 76 -12.00 7.77 10.07
C PRO A 76 -11.75 8.17 8.61
N TYR A 77 -10.58 8.71 8.27
CA TYR A 77 -10.23 9.08 6.88
C TYR A 77 -10.23 7.86 5.96
N TYR A 78 -9.69 6.72 6.43
CA TYR A 78 -9.67 5.48 5.67
C TYR A 78 -11.09 5.05 5.26
N TRP A 79 -12.04 5.11 6.20
CA TRP A 79 -13.41 4.66 5.98
C TRP A 79 -14.27 5.69 5.24
N ALA A 80 -14.11 6.98 5.50
CA ALA A 80 -14.73 8.05 4.72
C ALA A 80 -14.30 7.97 3.24
N ALA A 81 -13.00 7.82 2.98
CA ALA A 81 -12.53 7.68 1.60
C ALA A 81 -13.05 6.39 0.93
N THR A 82 -13.11 5.29 1.68
CA THR A 82 -13.69 4.03 1.20
C THR A 82 -15.16 4.19 0.82
N TYR A 83 -15.93 4.90 1.64
CA TYR A 83 -17.31 5.25 1.34
C TYR A 83 -17.43 5.99 0.01
N HIS A 84 -16.67 7.06 -0.18
CA HIS A 84 -16.74 7.87 -1.39
C HIS A 84 -16.30 7.07 -2.64
N PHE A 85 -15.24 6.27 -2.51
CA PHE A 85 -14.78 5.40 -3.58
C PHE A 85 -15.86 4.38 -4.01
N ASP A 86 -16.51 3.73 -3.05
CA ASP A 86 -17.55 2.73 -3.33
C ASP A 86 -18.80 3.35 -3.99
N LYS A 87 -19.03 4.66 -3.83
CA LYS A 87 -20.08 5.43 -4.53
C LYS A 87 -19.63 5.98 -5.89
N GLY A 88 -18.40 5.69 -6.33
CA GLY A 88 -17.83 6.19 -7.58
C GLY A 88 -17.26 7.61 -7.51
N ASN A 89 -17.20 8.20 -6.31
CA ASN A 89 -16.68 9.56 -6.09
C ASN A 89 -15.16 9.53 -5.86
N PHE A 90 -14.40 9.16 -6.91
CA PHE A 90 -12.96 8.94 -6.82
C PHE A 90 -12.16 10.17 -6.37
N ASP A 91 -12.49 11.34 -6.89
CA ASP A 91 -11.77 12.57 -6.56
C ASP A 91 -11.93 12.96 -5.08
N GLU A 92 -13.15 12.83 -4.53
CA GLU A 92 -13.40 13.11 -3.12
C GLU A 92 -12.70 12.07 -2.23
N ALA A 93 -12.76 10.79 -2.60
CA ALA A 93 -12.04 9.73 -1.89
C ALA A 93 -10.53 10.01 -1.82
N LYS A 94 -9.94 10.44 -2.94
CA LYS A 94 -8.52 10.83 -3.02
C LYS A 94 -8.22 12.04 -2.15
N LYS A 95 -9.07 13.07 -2.20
CA LYS A 95 -8.93 14.30 -1.39
C LYS A 95 -8.94 13.98 0.11
N ILE A 96 -9.88 13.17 0.58
CA ILE A 96 -9.96 12.74 1.98
C ILE A 96 -8.68 12.02 2.43
N LEU A 97 -8.15 11.11 1.61
CA LEU A 97 -6.91 10.41 1.97
C LEU A 97 -5.70 11.35 2.00
N LEU A 98 -5.60 12.28 1.05
CA LEU A 98 -4.52 13.27 1.02
C LEU A 98 -4.60 14.24 2.22
N GLU A 99 -5.81 14.58 2.66
CA GLU A 99 -6.00 15.34 3.90
C GLU A 99 -5.54 14.54 5.12
N GLY A 100 -5.95 13.27 5.23
CA GLY A 100 -5.50 12.40 6.31
C GLY A 100 -3.98 12.21 6.32
N ILE A 101 -3.33 12.07 5.16
CA ILE A 101 -1.86 11.96 5.07
C ILE A 101 -1.16 13.20 5.65
N LYS A 102 -1.74 14.40 5.47
CA LYS A 102 -1.18 15.65 6.03
C LYS A 102 -1.34 15.71 7.55
N ASN A 103 -2.46 15.22 8.08
CA ASN A 103 -2.85 15.46 9.47
C ASN A 103 -2.54 14.29 10.42
N CYS A 104 -2.55 13.05 9.94
CA CYS A 104 -2.55 11.88 10.79
C CYS A 104 -1.16 11.44 11.26
N ARG A 105 -1.13 10.80 12.43
CA ARG A 105 0.07 10.16 12.97
C ARG A 105 0.47 8.96 12.12
N ILE A 106 -0.49 8.08 11.82
CA ILE A 106 -0.34 6.95 10.91
C ILE A 106 -0.75 7.36 9.50
N LYS A 107 0.20 7.38 8.57
CA LYS A 107 0.02 7.83 7.17
C LYS A 107 0.15 6.66 6.19
N SER A 108 0.96 5.65 6.52
CA SER A 108 1.23 4.47 5.70
C SER A 108 -0.05 3.77 5.24
N VAL A 109 -1.00 3.56 6.15
CA VAL A 109 -2.29 2.90 5.87
C VAL A 109 -3.15 3.72 4.87
N LEU A 110 -3.09 5.05 4.95
CA LEU A 110 -3.78 5.95 4.02
C LEU A 110 -3.11 5.98 2.65
N CYS A 111 -1.77 5.96 2.62
CA CYS A 111 -0.99 5.83 1.40
C CYS A 111 -1.34 4.52 0.69
N ARG A 112 -1.41 3.39 1.42
CA ARG A 112 -1.82 2.11 0.81
C ARG A 112 -3.17 2.26 0.15
N ARG A 113 -4.14 2.85 0.86
CA ARG A 113 -5.51 2.98 0.36
C ARG A 113 -5.56 3.80 -0.93
N LEU A 114 -4.77 4.87 -1.04
CA LEU A 114 -4.59 5.60 -2.30
C LEU A 114 -4.03 4.70 -3.40
N GLY A 115 -3.03 3.88 -3.08
CA GLY A 115 -2.47 2.92 -4.04
C GLY A 115 -3.50 1.90 -4.52
N GLU A 116 -4.36 1.40 -3.64
CA GLU A 116 -5.46 0.52 -3.99
C GLU A 116 -6.47 1.18 -4.93
N PHE A 117 -6.81 2.45 -4.67
CA PHE A 117 -7.72 3.22 -5.52
C PHE A 117 -7.12 3.47 -6.90
N CYS A 118 -5.85 3.86 -6.97
CA CYS A 118 -5.14 4.04 -8.24
C CYS A 118 -5.14 2.74 -9.05
N LEU A 119 -4.79 1.61 -8.42
CA LEU A 119 -4.75 0.31 -9.09
C LEU A 119 -6.12 -0.10 -9.63
N GLN A 120 -7.19 0.10 -8.85
CA GLN A 120 -8.55 -0.23 -9.27
C GLN A 120 -9.06 0.68 -10.38
N ASN A 121 -8.53 1.89 -10.49
CA ASN A 121 -8.81 2.83 -11.58
C ASN A 121 -7.87 2.65 -12.79
N GLY A 122 -7.01 1.62 -12.79
CA GLY A 122 -6.06 1.35 -13.88
C GLY A 122 -4.77 2.19 -13.84
N ASP A 123 -4.63 3.11 -12.88
CA ASP A 123 -3.41 3.89 -12.68
C ASP A 123 -2.36 3.06 -11.91
N VAL A 124 -1.68 2.16 -12.61
CA VAL A 124 -0.64 1.31 -12.04
C VAL A 124 0.57 2.12 -11.56
N ASP A 125 0.89 3.22 -12.24
CA ASP A 125 2.05 4.05 -11.90
C ASP A 125 1.83 4.80 -10.58
N GLY A 126 0.68 5.45 -10.44
CA GLY A 126 0.23 6.05 -9.18
C GLY A 126 0.09 5.01 -8.07
N ALA A 127 -0.39 3.81 -8.38
CA ALA A 127 -0.48 2.72 -7.41
C ALA A 127 0.90 2.36 -6.83
N LEU A 128 1.90 2.22 -7.69
CA LEU A 128 3.27 1.90 -7.27
C LEU A 128 3.87 3.01 -6.43
N TYR A 129 3.71 4.27 -6.84
CA TYR A 129 4.17 5.41 -6.04
C TYR A 129 3.63 5.35 -4.60
N TRP A 130 2.34 5.09 -4.44
CA TRP A 130 1.70 5.03 -3.12
C TRP A 130 2.05 3.76 -2.33
N PHE A 131 2.22 2.61 -2.98
CA PHE A 131 2.70 1.40 -2.32
C PHE A 131 4.15 1.53 -1.85
N PHE A 132 5.02 2.14 -2.66
CA PHE A 132 6.41 2.43 -2.28
C PHE A 132 6.44 3.42 -1.11
N THR A 133 5.63 4.48 -1.18
CA THR A 133 5.48 5.46 -0.10
C THR A 133 5.00 4.77 1.19
N THR A 134 4.03 3.86 1.10
CA THR A 134 3.56 3.08 2.26
C THR A 134 4.69 2.30 2.93
N VAL A 135 5.43 1.52 2.14
CA VAL A 135 6.52 0.67 2.63
C VAL A 135 7.62 1.50 3.29
N MET A 136 7.90 2.69 2.78
CA MET A 136 8.94 3.56 3.33
C MET A 136 8.43 4.44 4.48
N ALA A 137 7.13 4.69 4.58
CA ALA A 137 6.50 5.45 5.66
C ALA A 137 6.25 4.60 6.91
N ASP A 138 5.97 3.31 6.75
CA ASP A 138 5.64 2.39 7.85
C ASP A 138 6.86 2.10 8.74
N THR A 139 7.00 2.89 9.81
CA THR A 139 8.07 2.73 10.80
C THR A 139 7.76 1.67 11.85
N SER A 140 6.47 1.40 12.10
CA SER A 140 6.02 0.53 13.19
C SER A 140 5.69 -0.89 12.73
N SER A 141 5.81 -1.16 11.42
CA SER A 141 5.46 -2.42 10.79
C SER A 141 4.01 -2.79 11.08
N ILE A 142 3.09 -1.91 10.67
CA ILE A 142 1.64 -2.09 10.86
C ILE A 142 0.90 -2.40 9.56
N ASP A 143 1.51 -2.16 8.39
CA ASP A 143 0.89 -2.44 7.08
C ASP A 143 1.66 -3.54 6.32
N TYR A 144 1.13 -4.77 6.40
CA TYR A 144 1.63 -5.88 5.60
C TYR A 144 1.02 -5.93 4.19
N HIS A 145 -0.07 -5.18 3.95
CA HIS A 145 -0.86 -5.29 2.74
C HIS A 145 -0.13 -4.69 1.52
N ALA A 146 0.59 -3.57 1.69
CA ALA A 146 1.40 -2.99 0.61
C ALA A 146 2.43 -3.99 0.07
N TYR A 147 3.07 -4.77 0.96
CA TYR A 147 3.98 -5.84 0.55
C TYR A 147 3.28 -6.97 -0.21
N LEU A 148 2.03 -7.31 0.11
CA LEU A 148 1.26 -8.30 -0.67
C LEU A 148 0.95 -7.78 -2.08
N TYR A 149 0.54 -6.52 -2.23
CA TYR A 149 0.34 -5.92 -3.57
C TYR A 149 1.64 -5.95 -4.37
N LEU A 150 2.74 -5.49 -3.77
CA LEU A 150 4.05 -5.49 -4.44
C LEU A 150 4.52 -6.90 -4.81
N ALA A 151 4.34 -7.89 -3.93
CA ALA A 151 4.68 -9.27 -4.23
C ALA A 151 3.97 -9.76 -5.51
N TYR A 152 2.66 -9.57 -5.60
CA TYR A 152 1.89 -10.02 -6.76
C TYR A 152 2.20 -9.23 -8.03
N ILE A 153 2.57 -7.94 -7.91
CA ILE A 153 3.06 -7.16 -9.04
C ILE A 153 4.43 -7.67 -9.47
N PHE A 154 5.37 -7.92 -8.56
CA PHE A 154 6.68 -8.50 -8.87
C PHE A 154 6.58 -9.86 -9.58
N GLU A 155 5.60 -10.68 -9.19
CA GLU A 155 5.29 -11.96 -9.84
C GLU A 155 4.97 -11.78 -11.34
N VAL A 156 4.12 -10.80 -11.69
CA VAL A 156 3.77 -10.47 -13.09
C VAL A 156 4.99 -10.05 -13.93
N TYR A 157 5.97 -9.40 -13.29
CA TYR A 157 7.21 -8.98 -13.92
C TYR A 157 8.32 -10.04 -13.87
N GLY A 158 8.07 -11.21 -13.28
CA GLY A 158 9.07 -12.28 -13.16
C GLY A 158 10.21 -11.98 -12.19
N MET A 159 10.02 -11.01 -11.28
CA MET A 159 11.04 -10.53 -10.34
C MET A 159 11.08 -11.39 -9.07
N LYS A 160 11.43 -12.67 -9.21
CA LYS A 160 11.35 -13.70 -8.15
C LYS A 160 12.02 -13.30 -6.83
N LYS A 161 13.16 -12.60 -6.88
CA LYS A 161 13.88 -12.15 -5.66
C LYS A 161 13.11 -11.06 -4.90
N ALA A 162 12.51 -10.11 -5.62
CA ALA A 162 11.74 -9.01 -5.06
C ALA A 162 10.37 -9.47 -4.55
N GLU A 163 9.71 -10.36 -5.30
CA GLU A 163 8.50 -11.07 -4.88
C GLU A 163 8.73 -11.79 -3.53
N SER A 164 9.76 -12.64 -3.49
CA SER A 164 10.09 -13.42 -2.29
C SER A 164 10.45 -12.54 -1.09
N TRP A 165 11.14 -11.42 -1.31
CA TRP A 165 11.41 -10.42 -0.28
C TRP A 165 10.12 -9.80 0.26
N SER A 166 9.21 -9.38 -0.62
CA SER A 166 7.95 -8.75 -0.25
C SER A 166 7.05 -9.72 0.52
N LEU A 167 6.92 -10.97 0.08
CA LEU A 167 6.15 -11.99 0.80
C LEU A 167 6.70 -12.27 2.20
N ARG A 168 8.03 -12.35 2.37
CA ARG A 168 8.62 -12.52 3.70
C ARG A 168 8.31 -11.34 4.62
N ARG A 169 8.39 -10.10 4.11
CA ARG A 169 8.00 -8.89 4.85
C ARG A 169 6.54 -8.95 5.27
N ALA A 170 5.64 -9.21 4.33
CA ALA A 170 4.21 -9.31 4.61
C ALA A 170 3.92 -10.34 5.73
N ARG A 171 4.49 -11.54 5.63
CA ARG A 171 4.31 -12.62 6.61
C ARG A 171 4.89 -12.28 7.98
N GLY A 172 6.08 -11.67 8.04
CA GLY A 172 6.69 -11.27 9.31
C GLY A 172 5.84 -10.24 10.05
N ILE A 173 5.38 -9.22 9.33
CA ILE A 173 4.50 -8.18 9.88
C ILE A 173 3.15 -8.77 10.29
N SER A 174 2.51 -9.55 9.41
CA SER A 174 1.20 -10.12 9.72
C SER A 174 1.26 -11.08 10.90
N TYR A 175 2.34 -11.84 11.06
CA TYR A 175 2.51 -12.73 12.20
C TYR A 175 2.61 -11.94 13.51
N LYS A 176 3.33 -10.81 13.53
CA LYS A 176 3.40 -9.92 14.70
C LYS A 176 2.02 -9.36 15.09
N ILE A 177 1.16 -9.07 14.12
CA ILE A 177 -0.14 -8.43 14.36
C ILE A 177 -1.26 -9.45 14.63
N LEU A 178 -1.30 -10.52 13.84
CA LEU A 178 -2.43 -11.46 13.76
C LEU A 178 -2.07 -12.88 14.25
N MET A 179 -0.81 -13.13 14.62
CA MET A 179 -0.29 -14.47 14.94
C MET A 179 -0.44 -15.49 13.80
N GLN A 180 -0.56 -15.01 12.56
CA GLN A 180 -0.64 -15.85 11.36
C GLN A 180 -0.05 -15.18 10.12
N ALA A 181 0.37 -16.00 9.16
CA ALA A 181 0.83 -15.54 7.85
C ALA A 181 -0.38 -15.12 7.00
N ALA A 182 -0.46 -13.84 6.66
CA ALA A 182 -1.56 -13.33 5.85
C ALA A 182 -1.24 -13.46 4.35
N GLU A 183 -2.23 -13.91 3.60
CA GLU A 183 -2.24 -13.93 2.14
C GLU A 183 -3.63 -13.51 1.65
N TYR A 184 -3.71 -12.91 0.45
CA TYR A 184 -5.01 -12.64 -0.16
C TYR A 184 -5.61 -13.90 -0.78
N SER A 185 -6.94 -13.93 -0.86
CA SER A 185 -7.65 -14.97 -1.61
C SER A 185 -7.18 -15.03 -3.06
N ALA A 186 -7.23 -16.22 -3.66
CA ALA A 186 -6.84 -16.43 -5.06
C ALA A 186 -7.52 -15.43 -6.01
N LYS A 187 -8.82 -15.16 -5.80
CA LYS A 187 -9.59 -14.17 -6.57
C LYS A 187 -8.99 -12.76 -6.49
N LYS A 188 -8.61 -12.30 -5.30
CA LYS A 188 -8.02 -10.96 -5.12
C LYS A 188 -6.61 -10.89 -5.69
N LYS A 189 -5.80 -11.94 -5.51
CA LYS A 189 -4.47 -12.07 -6.12
C LYS A 189 -4.55 -11.97 -7.64
N GLU A 190 -5.42 -12.75 -8.29
CA GLU A 190 -5.55 -12.72 -9.75
C GLU A 190 -6.10 -11.39 -10.26
N LYS A 191 -6.99 -10.71 -9.52
CA LYS A 191 -7.43 -9.34 -9.87
C LYS A 191 -6.25 -8.36 -9.88
N ILE A 192 -5.39 -8.39 -8.88
CA ILE A 192 -4.19 -7.52 -8.80
C ILE A 192 -3.25 -7.81 -9.97
N LYS A 193 -2.99 -9.09 -10.23
CA LYS A 193 -2.13 -9.53 -11.35
C LYS A 193 -2.71 -9.10 -12.70
N GLY A 194 -4.03 -9.18 -12.87
CA GLY A 194 -4.72 -8.72 -14.07
C GLY A 194 -4.48 -7.24 -14.36
N PHE A 195 -4.64 -6.36 -13.36
CA PHE A 195 -4.36 -4.93 -13.53
C PHE A 195 -2.90 -4.65 -13.89
N ALA A 196 -1.96 -5.28 -13.19
CA ALA A 196 -0.53 -5.11 -13.43
C ALA A 196 -0.10 -5.66 -14.80
N GLY A 197 -0.68 -6.80 -15.22
CA GLY A 197 -0.40 -7.43 -16.50
C GLY A 197 -0.92 -6.61 -17.69
N ALA A 198 -2.09 -5.99 -17.55
CA ALA A 198 -2.67 -5.14 -18.60
C ALA A 198 -1.84 -3.88 -18.88
N HIS A 199 -1.05 -3.41 -17.90
CA HIS A 199 -0.24 -2.19 -18.01
C HIS A 199 1.26 -2.48 -17.96
N LYS A 200 1.69 -3.68 -18.40
CA LYS A 200 3.09 -4.07 -18.33
C LYS A 200 3.97 -3.16 -19.20
N SER A 201 5.01 -2.57 -18.61
CA SER A 201 5.94 -1.71 -19.36
C SER A 201 7.37 -1.78 -18.81
N GLU A 202 8.36 -1.45 -19.64
CA GLU A 202 9.76 -1.35 -19.20
C GLU A 202 9.96 -0.25 -18.15
N ALA A 203 9.21 0.85 -18.25
CA ALA A 203 9.24 1.94 -17.27
C ALA A 203 8.82 1.44 -15.88
N ILE A 204 7.72 0.69 -15.78
CA ILE A 204 7.28 0.11 -14.51
C ILE A 204 8.28 -0.96 -14.03
N ALA A 205 8.81 -1.79 -14.93
CA ALA A 205 9.84 -2.77 -14.57
C ALA A 205 11.07 -2.09 -13.94
N LYS A 206 11.50 -0.95 -14.50
CA LYS A 206 12.59 -0.15 -13.95
C LYS A 206 12.26 0.37 -12.56
N LYS A 207 11.07 0.98 -12.36
CA LYS A 207 10.63 1.50 -11.06
C LYS A 207 10.60 0.42 -9.97
N LEU A 208 10.06 -0.75 -10.30
CA LEU A 208 10.00 -1.91 -9.42
C LEU A 208 11.41 -2.38 -9.01
N ASP A 209 12.33 -2.47 -9.97
CA ASP A 209 13.70 -2.89 -9.73
C ASP A 209 14.51 -1.86 -8.91
N ASP A 210 14.40 -0.57 -9.24
CA ASP A 210 15.02 0.53 -8.47
C ASP A 210 14.50 0.56 -7.04
N PHE A 211 13.18 0.48 -6.86
CA PHE A 211 12.58 0.44 -5.53
C PHE A 211 13.08 -0.77 -4.72
N TYR A 212 13.08 -1.97 -5.30
CA TYR A 212 13.57 -3.16 -4.60
C TYR A 212 15.05 -3.06 -4.22
N ARG A 213 15.90 -2.57 -5.13
CA ARG A 213 17.34 -2.35 -4.88
C ARG A 213 17.57 -1.35 -3.74
N TYR A 214 16.72 -0.34 -3.62
CA TYR A 214 16.77 0.64 -2.53
C TYR A 214 16.17 0.13 -1.21
N ALA A 215 14.94 -0.36 -1.24
CA ALA A 215 14.16 -0.71 -0.06
C ALA A 215 14.73 -1.93 0.69
N LYS A 216 15.24 -2.93 -0.03
CA LYS A 216 15.81 -4.14 0.59
C LYS A 216 16.94 -3.84 1.59
N PRO A 217 18.00 -3.10 1.24
CA PRO A 217 19.05 -2.75 2.19
C PRO A 217 18.61 -1.71 3.24
N ALA A 218 17.65 -0.84 2.92
CA ALA A 218 17.13 0.16 3.86
C ALA A 218 16.28 -0.48 4.98
N LEU A 219 15.58 -1.57 4.68
CA LEU A 219 14.64 -2.25 5.59
C LEU A 219 15.19 -3.58 6.10
N LYS A 220 16.51 -3.65 6.36
CA LYS A 220 17.28 -4.87 6.67
C LYS A 220 16.77 -5.68 7.87
N ALA A 221 15.97 -5.11 8.77
CA ALA A 221 15.39 -5.80 9.92
C ALA A 221 13.90 -6.11 9.68
N LEU A 222 13.51 -7.38 9.87
CA LEU A 222 12.16 -7.78 10.28
C LEU A 222 12.25 -8.21 11.74
#